data_AF-A0A830D161-F1
#
_entry.id   AF-A0A830D161-F1
#
_cell.length_a   1.000
_cell.length_b   1.000
_cell.length_c   1.000
_cell.angle_alpha   90.00
_cell.angle_beta   90.00
_cell.angle_gamma   90.00
#
_symmetry.space_group_name_H-M   'P 1'
#
loop_
_entity.id
_entity.type
_entity.pdbx_description
1 polymer ?
#
loop_
_entity_poly.entity_id
_entity_poly.type
_entity_poly.pdbx_seq_one_letter_code
_entity_poly.pdbx_strand_id
1 'polypeptide(L)'
;MAAAKHIGTRCRGENVAFLKCKKDDPNPEKCLEKGRQVTQCVFHLLRDIQQSCNKELDSYAGCMYYHTNEFEFCRKEQKEFEKACSL
;
A
#
# COMPACT_ATOMS: atom_id res chain seq x y z
N MET A 1 6.01 0.79 -2.38
CA MET A 1 6.20 -0.66 -2.12
C MET A 1 6.15 -1.02 -0.64
N ALA A 2 6.77 -0.25 0.27
CA ALA A 2 6.77 -0.54 1.71
C ALA A 2 5.39 -0.85 2.33
N ALA A 3 4.35 -0.09 1.96
CA ALA A 3 2.98 -0.29 2.45
C ALA A 3 2.16 -1.35 1.68
N ALA A 4 2.71 -2.00 0.65
CA ALA A 4 1.95 -2.86 -0.27
C ALA A 4 1.23 -4.02 0.46
N LYS A 5 1.85 -4.60 1.49
CA LYS A 5 1.23 -5.64 2.32
C LYS A 5 -0.03 -5.14 3.01
N HIS A 6 0.03 -3.98 3.67
CA HIS A 6 -1.13 -3.40 4.35
C HIS A 6 -2.21 -2.95 3.36
N ILE A 7 -1.83 -2.39 2.21
CA ILE A 7 -2.77 -2.04 1.15
C ILE A 7 -3.53 -3.29 0.65
N GLY A 8 -2.80 -4.39 0.45
CA GLY A 8 -3.37 -5.66 0.00
C GLY A 8 -4.39 -6.26 0.96
N THR A 9 -4.28 -5.97 2.25
CA THR A 9 -5.23 -6.42 3.28
C THR A 9 -6.36 -5.41 3.48
N ARG A 10 -6.03 -4.15 3.75
CA ARG A 10 -6.99 -3.11 4.18
C ARG A 10 -7.83 -2.56 3.04
N CYS A 11 -7.26 -2.38 1.85
CA CYS A 11 -7.95 -1.85 0.67
C CYS A 11 -8.29 -2.94 -0.37
N ARG A 12 -8.41 -4.20 0.09
CA ARG A 12 -8.64 -5.34 -0.82
C ARG A 12 -9.94 -5.20 -1.59
N GLY A 13 -11.01 -4.74 -0.95
CA GLY A 13 -12.34 -4.64 -1.55
C GLY A 13 -12.37 -3.67 -2.73
N GLU A 14 -11.85 -2.47 -2.50
CA GLU A 14 -11.73 -1.40 -3.49
C GLU A 14 -10.84 -1.82 -4.64
N ASN A 15 -9.67 -2.41 -4.33
CA ASN A 15 -8.72 -2.89 -5.34
C ASN A 15 -9.34 -3.96 -6.25
N VAL A 16 -10.00 -4.96 -5.66
CA VAL A 16 -10.67 -6.02 -6.44
C VAL A 16 -11.81 -5.44 -7.28
N ALA A 17 -12.58 -4.49 -6.76
CA ALA A 17 -13.65 -3.84 -7.52
C ALA A 17 -13.10 -3.07 -8.72
N PHE A 18 -12.00 -2.34 -8.56
CA PHE A 18 -11.33 -1.61 -9.64
C PHE A 18 -10.76 -2.56 -10.70
N LEU A 19 -10.09 -3.64 -10.28
CA LEU A 19 -9.55 -4.65 -11.20
C LEU A 19 -10.64 -5.38 -11.99
N LYS A 20 -11.78 -5.70 -11.36
CA LYS A 20 -12.94 -6.28 -12.08
C LYS A 20 -13.45 -5.32 -13.16
N CYS A 21 -13.64 -4.05 -12.83
CA CYS A 21 -14.07 -3.04 -13.80
C CYS A 21 -13.11 -2.95 -14.99
N LYS A 22 -11.79 -2.94 -14.74
CA LYS A 22 -10.77 -2.90 -15.78
C LYS A 22 -10.69 -4.17 -16.63
N LYS A 23 -11.07 -5.32 -16.06
CA LYS A 23 -11.18 -6.58 -16.79
C LYS A 23 -12.40 -6.60 -17.72
N ASP A 24 -13.50 -5.98 -17.30
CA ASP A 24 -14.74 -5.91 -18.07
C ASP A 24 -14.65 -4.88 -19.21
N ASP A 25 -14.04 -3.72 -18.96
CA ASP A 25 -13.82 -2.67 -19.97
C ASP A 25 -12.45 -1.98 -19.76
N PRO A 26 -11.55 -1.97 -20.77
CA PRO A 26 -10.25 -1.31 -20.65
C PRO A 26 -10.34 0.22 -20.60
N ASN A 27 -11.46 0.83 -21.00
CA ASN A 27 -11.64 2.28 -21.03
C ASN A 27 -11.44 2.89 -19.62
N PRO A 28 -10.45 3.78 -19.44
CA PRO A 28 -10.17 4.39 -18.14
C PRO A 28 -11.33 5.18 -17.56
N GLU A 29 -12.16 5.84 -18.38
CA GLU A 29 -13.25 6.70 -17.91
C GLU A 29 -14.34 5.91 -17.17
N LYS A 30 -14.60 4.68 -17.62
CA LYS A 30 -15.63 3.80 -17.04
C LYS A 30 -15.33 3.37 -15.61
N CYS A 31 -14.05 3.37 -15.22
CA CYS A 31 -13.60 2.90 -13.91
C CYS A 31 -13.08 4.02 -13.00
N LEU A 32 -13.25 5.30 -13.38
CA LEU A 32 -12.74 6.45 -12.61
C LEU A 32 -13.25 6.48 -11.17
N GLU A 33 -14.54 6.25 -10.95
CA GLU A 33 -15.11 6.29 -9.60
C GLU A 33 -14.53 5.20 -8.68
N LYS A 34 -14.33 3.99 -9.21
CA LYS A 34 -13.66 2.91 -8.46
C LYS A 34 -12.19 3.23 -8.21
N GLY A 35 -11.51 3.88 -9.17
CA GLY A 35 -10.13 4.35 -9.00
C GLY A 35 -10.00 5.42 -7.91
N ARG A 36 -10.99 6.32 -7.80
CA ARG A 36 -11.09 7.32 -6.73
C ARG A 36 -11.26 6.64 -5.37
N GLN A 37 -12.11 5.62 -5.28
CA GLN A 37 -12.32 4.84 -4.05
C GLN A 37 -11.04 4.11 -3.60
N VAL A 38 -10.32 3.47 -4.53
CA VAL A 38 -9.02 2.86 -4.24
C VAL A 38 -8.04 3.88 -3.69
N THR A 39 -7.88 5.00 -4.41
CA THR A 39 -6.95 6.07 -4.03
C THR A 39 -7.30 6.65 -2.65
N GLN A 40 -8.59 6.86 -2.38
CA GLN A 40 -9.06 7.35 -1.08
C GLN A 40 -8.74 6.36 0.04
N CYS A 41 -9.01 5.06 -0.15
CA CYS A 41 -8.68 4.04 0.84
C CYS A 41 -7.16 4.02 1.14
N VAL A 42 -6.34 4.04 0.09
CA VAL A 42 -4.88 4.02 0.23
C VAL A 42 -4.37 5.27 0.95
N PHE A 43 -4.88 6.46 0.64
CA PHE A 43 -4.48 7.68 1.33
C PHE A 43 -4.85 7.68 2.81
N HIS A 44 -6.05 7.20 3.16
CA HIS A 44 -6.42 7.04 4.56
C HIS A 44 -5.49 6.06 5.29
N LEU A 45 -5.21 4.90 4.69
CA LEU A 45 -4.28 3.93 5.26
C LEU A 45 -2.88 4.52 5.46
N LEU A 46 -2.34 5.25 4.47
CA LEU A 46 -1.01 5.87 4.59
C LEU A 46 -0.97 6.90 5.72
N ARG A 47 -2.05 7.68 5.88
CA ARG A 47 -2.19 8.62 7.00
C ARG A 47 -2.20 7.90 8.34
N ASP A 48 -2.92 6.79 8.46
CA ASP A 48 -2.97 6.00 9.68
C ASP A 48 -1.59 5.43 10.04
N ILE A 49 -0.88 4.86 9.06
CA ILE A 49 0.49 4.33 9.23
C ILE A 49 1.45 5.44 9.67
N GLN A 50 1.38 6.62 9.05
CA GLN A 50 2.19 7.78 9.44
C GLN A 50 1.88 8.30 10.85
N GLN A 51 0.69 8.07 11.38
CA GLN A 51 0.35 8.46 12.75
C GLN A 51 0.78 7.42 13.78
N SER A 52 0.73 6.13 13.43
CA SER A 52 1.02 5.04 14.39
C SER A 52 2.46 4.57 14.41
N CYS A 53 3.13 4.50 13.26
CA CYS A 53 4.38 3.75 13.08
C CYS A 53 5.33 4.43 12.08
N ASN A 54 5.37 5.77 12.07
CA ASN A 54 6.13 6.56 11.10
C ASN A 54 7.63 6.23 11.08
N LYS A 55 8.24 6.04 12.26
CA LYS A 55 9.68 5.83 12.38
C LYS A 55 10.11 4.54 11.68
N GLU A 56 9.38 3.46 11.92
CA GLU A 56 9.64 2.17 11.31
C GLU A 56 9.28 2.17 9.82
N LEU A 57 8.20 2.87 9.44
CA LEU A 57 7.86 3.09 8.03
C LEU A 57 9.00 3.81 7.30
N ASP A 58 9.52 4.92 7.84
CA ASP A 58 10.58 5.71 7.23
C ASP A 58 11.87 4.89 7.08
N SER A 59 12.21 4.09 8.10
CA SER A 59 13.38 3.20 8.05
C SER A 59 13.23 2.15 6.94
N TYR A 60 12.06 1.51 6.85
CA TYR A 60 11.79 0.50 5.84
C TYR A 60 11.69 1.09 4.43
N ALA A 61 11.02 2.23 4.29
CA ALA A 61 10.91 2.97 3.03
C ALA A 61 12.29 3.48 2.56
N GLY A 62 13.15 3.91 3.48
CA GLY A 62 14.53 4.31 3.19
C GLY A 62 15.37 3.15 2.66
N CYS A 63 15.29 1.97 3.29
CA CYS A 63 15.94 0.77 2.79
C CYS A 63 15.43 0.39 1.38
N MET A 64 14.11 0.42 1.20
CA MET A 64 13.47 0.15 -0.09
C MET A 64 13.91 1.12 -1.18
N TYR A 65 14.07 2.40 -0.85
CA TYR A 65 14.58 3.40 -1.79
C TYR A 65 16.02 3.08 -2.20
N TYR A 66 16.89 2.76 -1.24
CA TYR A 66 18.31 2.44 -1.50
C TYR A 66 18.48 1.16 -2.33
N HIS A 67 17.64 0.15 -2.10
CA HIS A 67 17.69 -1.14 -2.80
C HIS A 67 16.66 -1.26 -3.95
N THR A 68 16.13 -0.16 -4.48
CA THR A 68 15.20 -0.16 -5.64
C THR A 68 13.97 -1.07 -5.46
N ASN A 69 13.44 -1.12 -4.24
CA ASN A 69 12.31 -1.96 -3.80
C ASN A 69 12.57 -3.48 -3.74
N GLU A 70 13.84 -3.91 -3.70
CA GLU A 70 14.18 -5.32 -3.49
C GLU A 70 13.98 -5.74 -2.03
N PHE A 71 12.99 -6.62 -1.79
CA PHE A 71 12.57 -7.01 -0.44
C PHE A 71 13.63 -7.78 0.35
N GLU A 72 14.44 -8.62 -0.31
CA GLU A 72 15.41 -9.49 0.35
C GLU A 72 16.45 -8.70 1.15
N PHE A 73 16.84 -7.52 0.68
CA PHE A 73 17.81 -6.67 1.38
C PHE A 73 17.21 -5.92 2.57
N CYS A 74 15.88 -5.84 2.68
CA CYS A 74 15.18 -5.01 3.66
C CYS A 74 14.29 -5.81 4.63
N ARG A 75 14.51 -7.14 4.75
CA ARG A 75 13.69 -8.02 5.60
C ARG A 75 13.77 -7.67 7.09
N LYS A 76 14.89 -7.08 7.52
CA LYS A 76 15.08 -6.67 8.92
C LYS A 76 14.15 -5.50 9.25
N GLU A 77 14.21 -4.43 8.46
CA GLU A 77 13.37 -3.24 8.59
C GLU A 77 11.90 -3.59 8.37
N GLN A 78 11.60 -4.51 7.43
CA GLN A 78 10.25 -5.03 7.24
C GLN A 78 9.70 -5.65 8.53
N LYS A 79 10.47 -6.50 9.21
CA LYS A 79 10.03 -7.18 10.44
C LYS A 79 9.81 -6.20 11.58
N GLU A 80 10.65 -5.17 11.69
CA GLU A 80 10.49 -4.10 12.67
C GLU A 80 9.22 -3.29 12.40
N PHE A 81 9.00 -2.91 11.14
CA PHE A 81 7.79 -2.22 10.70
C PHE A 81 6.52 -3.02 10.96
N GLU A 82 6.49 -4.30 10.58
CA GLU A 82 5.31 -5.16 10.79
C GLU A 82 5.03 -5.43 12.27
N LYS A 83 6.06 -5.43 13.13
CA LYS A 83 5.89 -5.57 14.58
C LYS A 83 5.29 -4.31 15.20
N ALA A 84 5.75 -3.14 14.77
CA ALA A 84 5.24 -1.86 15.27
C ALA A 84 3.84 -1.53 14.72
N CYS A 85 3.57 -1.93 13.48
CA CYS A 85 2.34 -1.60 12.75
C CYS A 85 1.47 -2.83 12.51
N SER A 86 0.70 -3.25 13.52
CA SER A 86 -0.25 -4.37 13.46
C SER A 86 -1.62 -3.96 12.93
N LEU A 87 -1.64 -3.27 11.79
CA LEU A 87 -2.84 -2.82 11.07
C LEU A 87 -3.36 -3.87 10.10
#